data_AF-A0A8S8YR11-F1
#
_entry.id   AF-A0A8S8YR11-F1
#
_cell.length_a   1.000
_cell.length_b   1.000
_cell.length_c   1.000
_cell.angle_alpha   90.00
_cell.angle_beta   90.00
_cell.angle_gamma   90.00
#
_symmetry.space_group_name_H-M   'P 1'
#
loop_
_entity.id
_entity.type
_entity.pdbx_description
1 polymer ?
#
loop_
_entity_poly.entity_id
_entity_poly.type
_entity_poly.pdbx_seq_one_letter_code
_entity_poly.pdbx_strand_id
1 'polypeptide(L)' 'MIIGGIDQKGEAIYVIDPSGTYVQFSAVAIGAGADEVNSFLEKNYNPDMSLEDAAFIRVLHQLI' A
#
# COMPACT_ATOMS: atom_id res chain seq x y z
N MET A 1 6.67 -8.57 5.32
CA MET A 1 5.60 -9.25 4.55
C MET A 1 4.39 -8.34 4.46
N ILE A 2 3.67 -8.30 3.33
CA ILE A 2 2.39 -7.58 3.22
C ILE A 2 1.25 -8.59 3.20
N ILE A 3 0.20 -8.33 3.98
CA ILE A 3 -1.09 -9.04 3.92
C ILE A 3 -2.17 -8.00 3.66
N GLY A 4 -2.97 -8.20 2.61
CA GLY A 4 -4.14 -7.38 2.30
C GLY A 4 -5.42 -8.21 2.34
N GLY A 5 -6.50 -7.63 2.82
CA GLY A 5 -7.81 -8.29 2.88
C GLY A 5 -8.96 -7.29 2.99
N ILE A 6 -10.17 -7.79 2.76
CA ILE A 6 -11.42 -7.05 2.94
C ILE A 6 -12.27 -7.85 3.93
N ASP A 7 -12.69 -7.21 5.02
CA ASP A 7 -13.59 -7.80 6.01
C ASP A 7 -14.85 -6.94 6.23
N GLN A 8 -15.65 -7.25 7.26
CA GLN A 8 -16.88 -6.51 7.56
C GLN A 8 -16.64 -5.04 7.97
N LYS A 9 -15.40 -4.66 8.28
CA LYS A 9 -14.98 -3.31 8.64
C LYS A 9 -14.40 -2.53 7.46
N GLY A 10 -14.21 -3.18 6.31
CA GLY A 10 -13.65 -2.59 5.10
C GLY A 10 -12.32 -3.23 4.67
N GLU A 11 -11.61 -2.55 3.79
CA GLU A 11 -10.29 -2.93 3.33
C GLU A 11 -9.19 -2.63 4.35
N ALA A 12 -8.21 -3.52 4.47
CA ALA A 12 -7.05 -3.31 5.32
C ALA A 12 -5.79 -3.95 4.73
N ILE A 13 -4.67 -3.25 4.88
CA ILE A 13 -3.34 -3.75 4.57
C ILE A 13 -2.51 -3.78 5.85
N TYR A 14 -1.83 -4.90 6.11
CA TYR A 14 -0.94 -5.10 7.23
C TYR A 14 0.47 -5.41 6.74
N VAL A 15 1.45 -4.72 7.32
CA VAL A 15 2.86 -5.08 7.16
C VAL A 15 3.32 -5.79 8.41
N ILE A 16 3.84 -7.00 8.23
CA ILE A 16 4.39 -7.83 9.30
C ILE A 16 5.92 -7.83 9.18
N ASP A 17 6.55 -7.43 10.27
CA ASP A 17 8.00 -7.52 10.51
C ASP A 17 8.37 -8.95 10.98
N PRO A 18 9.58 -9.48 10.66
CA PRO A 18 10.01 -10.80 11.11
C PRO A 18 9.98 -11.01 12.64
N SER A 19 10.00 -9.93 13.44
CA SER A 19 9.81 -9.98 14.90
C SER A 19 8.39 -10.38 15.33
N GLY A 20 7.42 -10.38 14.42
CA GLY A 20 6.00 -10.61 14.70
C GLY A 20 5.20 -9.34 14.95
N THR A 21 5.82 -8.16 14.92
CA THR A 21 5.12 -6.87 14.97
C THR A 21 4.35 -6.64 13.66
N TYR A 22 3.12 -6.17 13.76
CA TYR A 22 2.31 -5.80 12.59
C TYR A 22 1.73 -4.40 12.73
N VAL A 23 1.67 -3.69 11.60
CA VAL A 23 1.14 -2.32 11.52
C VAL A 23 0.15 -2.24 10.36
N GLN A 24 -0.96 -1.56 10.59
CA GLN A 24 -2.00 -1.33 9.58
C GLN A 24 -1.67 -0.09 8.75
N PHE A 25 -1.87 -0.18 7.43
CA PHE A 25 -1.69 0.90 6.48
C PHE A 25 -2.88 0.98 5.52
N SER A 26 -3.15 2.18 5.02
CA SER A 26 -4.10 2.38 3.91
C SER A 26 -3.45 2.09 2.56
N ALA A 27 -2.16 2.44 2.41
CA ALA A 27 -1.32 2.09 1.27
C ALA A 27 0.15 2.03 1.73
N VAL A 28 0.91 1.06 1.23
CA VAL A 28 2.33 0.91 1.57
C VAL A 28 3.07 0.14 0.48
N ALA A 29 4.27 0.61 0.14
CA ALA A 29 5.22 -0.10 -0.68
C ALA A 29 6.35 -0.67 0.17
N ILE A 30 6.83 -1.86 -0.19
CA ILE A 30 7.99 -2.52 0.41
C ILE A 30 8.93 -3.00 -0.69
N GLY A 31 10.20 -3.23 -0.33
CA GLY A 31 11.23 -3.71 -1.27
C GLY A 31 12.10 -2.57 -1.82
N ALA A 32 12.82 -2.84 -2.91
CA ALA A 32 13.68 -1.84 -3.53
C ALA A 32 12.84 -0.70 -4.15
N GLY A 33 13.21 0.55 -3.88
CA GLY A 33 12.48 1.74 -4.35
C GLY A 33 11.25 2.11 -3.51
N ALA A 34 10.99 1.41 -2.40
CA ALA A 34 9.83 1.68 -1.55
C ALA A 34 9.78 3.11 -1.00
N ASP A 35 10.92 3.73 -0.70
CA ASP A 35 10.97 5.10 -0.15
C ASP A 35 10.40 6.14 -1.12
N GLU A 36 10.70 6.01 -2.41
CA GLU A 36 10.18 6.90 -3.45
C GLU A 36 8.67 6.70 -3.64
N VAL A 37 8.22 5.43 -3.65
CA VAL A 37 6.80 5.09 -3.77
C VAL A 37 6.01 5.58 -2.57
N ASN A 38 6.52 5.35 -1.36
CA ASN A 38 5.85 5.79 -0.13
C ASN A 38 5.76 7.32 -0.10
N SER A 39 6.81 8.03 -0.53
CA SER A 39 6.79 9.50 -0.68
C SER A 39 5.74 9.99 -1.70
N PHE A 40 5.53 9.22 -2.77
CA PHE A 40 4.48 9.49 -3.76
C PHE A 40 3.09 9.21 -3.19
N LEU A 41 2.90 8.07 -2.51
CA LEU A 41 1.66 7.68 -1.85
C LEU A 41 1.24 8.73 -0.81
N GLU A 42 2.16 9.19 0.04
CA GLU A 42 1.87 10.21 1.05
C GLU A 42 1.32 11.52 0.45
N LYS A 43 1.71 11.86 -0.78
CA LYS A 43 1.29 13.11 -1.45
C LYS A 43 0.03 12.95 -2.29
N ASN A 44 -0.21 11.76 -2.84
CA ASN A 44 -1.23 11.54 -3.87
C ASN A 44 -2.36 10.61 -3.44
N TYR A 45 -2.18 9.86 -2.35
CA TYR A 45 -3.22 8.97 -1.84
C TYR A 45 -4.38 9.77 -1.23
N ASN A 46 -5.60 9.43 -1.65
CA ASN A 46 -6.83 9.91 -1.03
C ASN A 46 -7.75 8.69 -0.80
N PRO A 47 -8.37 8.53 0.38
CA PRO A 47 -9.29 7.43 0.67
C PRO A 47 -10.47 7.33 -0.31
N ASP A 48 -10.88 8.42 -0.96
CA ASP A 48 -11.98 8.46 -1.92
C ASP A 48 -11.53 8.24 -3.39
N MET A 49 -10.29 7.78 -3.62
CA MET A 49 -9.79 7.48 -4.96
C MET A 49 -10.57 6.34 -5.63
N SER A 50 -10.79 6.47 -6.94
CA SER A 50 -11.40 5.40 -7.71
C SER A 50 -10.47 4.19 -7.81
N LEU A 51 -11.05 3.00 -8.00
CA LEU A 51 -10.28 1.76 -8.17
C LEU A 51 -9.31 1.83 -9.37
N GLU A 52 -9.68 2.58 -10.41
CA GLU A 52 -8.85 2.82 -11.60
C GLU A 52 -7.64 3.71 -11.28
N ASP A 53 -7.82 4.77 -10.48
CA ASP A 53 -6.72 5.63 -10.03
C ASP A 53 -5.78 4.86 -9.09
N ALA A 54 -6.33 4.04 -8.20
CA ALA A 54 -5.55 3.16 -7.32
C ALA A 54 -4.76 2.09 -8.11
N ALA A 55 -5.32 1.57 -9.20
CA ALA A 55 -4.64 0.65 -10.11
C ALA A 55 -3.51 1.33 -10.89
N PHE A 56 -3.64 2.61 -11.24
CA PHE A 56 -2.57 3.36 -11.91
C PHE A 56 -1.32 3.51 -11.01
N ILE A 57 -1.54 3.77 -9.71
CA ILE A 57 -0.47 3.77 -8.69
C ILE A 57 0.22 2.40 -8.62
N ARG A 58 -0.53 1.31 -8.72
CA ARG A 58 0.01 -0.06 -8.72
C ARG A 58 0.85 -0.38 -9.98
N VAL A 59 0.47 0.14 -11.15
CA VAL A 59 1.11 -0.18 -12.44
C VAL A 59 2.41 0.62 -12.66
N LEU A 60 2.48 1.86 -12.18
CA LEU A 60 3.67 2.73 -12.35
C LEU A 60 4.98 2.11 -11.82
N HIS A 61 4.92 1.15 -10.91
CA HIS A 61 6.09 0.56 -10.27
C HIS A 61 6.39 -0.90 -10.62
N GLN A 62 5.63 -1.53 -11.53
CA GLN A 62 5.93 -2.87 -12.05
C GLN A 62 6.94 -2.83 -13.24
N LEU A 63 7.47 -1.64 -13.59
CA LEU A 63 8.32 -1.40 -14.76
C LEU A 63 9.81 -1.15 -14.43
N ILE A 64 10.27 -1.54 -13.25
CA ILE A 64 11.70 -1.46 -12.88
C ILE A 64 12.17 -2.79 -12.27
#